data_AF-A0A8I2G5E7-F1
#
_entry.id   AF-A0A8I2G5E7-F1
#
_cell.length_a   1.000
_cell.length_b   1.000
_cell.length_c   1.000
_cell.angle_alpha   90.00
_cell.angle_beta   90.00
_cell.angle_gamma   90.00
#
_symmetry.space_group_name_H-M   'P 1'
#
loop_
_entity.id
_entity.type
_entity.pdbx_description
1 polymer ?
#
loop_
_entity_poly.entity_id
_entity_poly.type
_entity_poly.pdbx_seq_one_letter_code
_entity_poly.pdbx_strand_id
1 'polypeptide(L)'
;MFIGRFSELQQLEDKYKSGKSELVVIYGRRRIGKSSLVEKFAENKEYFFKFEGIEGEKTKGQMASFVKIMEKYIDDSFLSKIQFDSWHTLFDYLTEKLVDNKKRKKS
;
A
#
# COMPACT_ATOMS: atom_id res chain seq x y z
N MET A 1 -15.63 2.77 -16.27
CA MET A 1 -16.16 4.11 -15.91
C MET A 1 -16.53 4.08 -14.43
N PHE A 2 -15.94 4.95 -13.60
CA PHE A 2 -16.26 5.07 -12.16
C PHE A 2 -17.20 6.27 -11.99
N ILE A 3 -18.39 6.06 -11.44
CA ILE A 3 -19.46 7.06 -11.39
C ILE A 3 -19.81 7.36 -9.94
N GLY A 4 -19.89 8.64 -9.58
CA GLY A 4 -20.18 9.11 -8.23
C GLY A 4 -19.00 8.98 -7.28
N ARG A 5 -19.30 9.05 -5.97
CA ARG A 5 -18.33 8.99 -4.85
C ARG A 5 -17.28 10.11 -4.80
N PHE A 6 -17.61 11.27 -5.36
CA PHE A 6 -16.73 12.43 -5.35
C PHE A 6 -16.41 12.91 -3.93
N SER A 7 -17.38 12.87 -3.00
CA SER A 7 -17.16 13.28 -1.61
C SER A 7 -16.27 12.31 -0.84
N GLU A 8 -16.40 11.00 -1.05
CA GLU A 8 -15.48 10.03 -0.43
C GLU A 8 -14.07 10.11 -1.01
N LEU A 9 -13.93 10.29 -2.34
CA LEU A 9 -12.62 10.50 -2.96
C LEU A 9 -11.95 11.77 -2.43
N GLN A 10 -12.70 12.88 -2.31
CA GLN A 10 -12.18 14.13 -1.77
C GLN A 10 -11.70 13.97 -0.32
N GLN A 11 -12.47 13.26 0.52
CA GLN A 11 -12.04 12.97 1.89
C GLN A 11 -10.72 12.18 1.93
N LEU A 12 -10.56 11.16 1.07
CA LEU A 12 -9.31 10.41 0.97
C LEU A 12 -8.15 11.30 0.49
N GLU A 13 -8.38 12.20 -0.46
CA GLU A 13 -7.40 13.18 -0.93
C GLU A 13 -6.97 14.16 0.16
N ASP A 14 -7.92 14.71 0.92
CA ASP A 14 -7.64 15.67 1.99
C ASP A 14 -6.80 15.01 3.09
N LYS A 15 -7.12 13.76 3.44
CA LYS A 15 -6.32 12.97 4.39
C LYS A 15 -4.94 12.65 3.86
N TYR A 16 -4.82 12.27 2.59
CA TYR A 16 -3.53 12.01 1.96
C TYR A 16 -2.62 13.25 1.92
N LYS A 17 -3.21 14.44 1.74
CA LYS A 17 -2.50 15.72 1.67
C LYS A 17 -2.25 16.36 3.04
N SER A 18 -2.72 15.76 4.13
CA SER A 18 -2.62 16.35 5.49
C SER A 18 -1.16 16.44 6.00
N GLY A 19 -0.24 15.68 5.39
CA GLY A 19 1.16 15.61 5.82
C GLY A 19 1.37 14.84 7.13
N LYS A 20 0.33 14.17 7.64
CA LYS A 20 0.37 13.38 8.88
C LYS A 20 0.10 11.90 8.57
N SER A 21 0.46 11.03 9.51
CA SER A 21 0.05 9.62 9.47
C SER A 21 -1.46 9.51 9.73
N GLU A 22 -2.19 8.95 8.76
CA GLU A 22 -3.65 8.80 8.83
C GLU A 22 -4.02 7.31 8.70
N LEU A 23 -4.97 6.85 9.51
CA LEU A 23 -5.59 5.53 9.38
C LEU A 23 -7.06 5.72 9.01
N VAL A 24 -7.44 5.30 7.80
CA VAL A 24 -8.81 5.42 7.30
C VAL A 24 -9.49 4.06 7.23
N VAL A 25 -10.66 3.93 7.85
CA VAL A 25 -11.48 2.71 7.82
C VAL A 25 -12.68 2.94 6.91
N ILE A 26 -12.77 2.19 5.81
CA ILE A 26 -13.90 2.24 4.88
C ILE A 26 -14.82 1.04 5.12
N TYR A 27 -16.05 1.31 5.56
CA TYR A 27 -17.05 0.29 5.87
C TYR A 27 -18.34 0.47 5.04
N GLY A 28 -19.24 -0.51 5.12
CA GLY A 28 -20.53 -0.51 4.42
C GLY A 28 -20.90 -1.88 3.86
N ARG A 29 -22.08 -1.99 3.22
CA ARG A 29 -22.62 -3.27 2.72
C ARG A 29 -21.67 -3.99 1.74
N ARG A 30 -21.85 -5.31 1.62
CA ARG A 30 -21.10 -6.14 0.66
C ARG A 30 -21.38 -5.65 -0.77
N ARG A 31 -20.36 -5.66 -1.65
CA ARG A 31 -20.44 -5.29 -3.08
C ARG A 31 -20.79 -3.82 -3.43
N ILE A 32 -20.70 -2.89 -2.48
CA ILE A 32 -20.93 -1.46 -2.80
C ILE A 32 -19.75 -0.79 -3.54
N GLY A 33 -18.65 -1.49 -3.82
CA GLY A 33 -17.49 -0.91 -4.50
C GLY A 33 -16.46 -0.22 -3.59
N LYS A 34 -16.30 -0.68 -2.33
CA LYS A 34 -15.28 -0.14 -1.40
C LYS A 34 -13.86 -0.30 -1.93
N SER A 35 -13.50 -1.50 -2.38
CA SER A 35 -12.17 -1.76 -2.96
C SER A 35 -11.95 -0.92 -4.22
N SER A 36 -12.97 -0.80 -5.07
CA SER A 36 -12.92 0.03 -6.28
C SER A 36 -12.73 1.52 -5.96
N LEU A 37 -13.26 2.02 -4.84
CA LEU A 37 -13.00 3.39 -4.37
C LEU A 37 -11.53 3.59 -3.99
N VAL A 38 -10.93 2.64 -3.25
CA VAL A 38 -9.51 2.70 -2.87
C VAL A 38 -8.61 2.60 -4.09
N GLU A 39 -8.91 1.67 -5.01
CA GLU A 39 -8.19 1.51 -6.27
C GLU A 39 -8.26 2.79 -7.11
N LYS A 40 -9.45 3.40 -7.21
CA LYS A 40 -9.64 4.65 -7.95
C LYS A 40 -8.85 5.81 -7.34
N PHE A 41 -8.85 5.92 -6.01
CA PHE A 41 -8.03 6.90 -5.29
C PHE A 41 -6.52 6.69 -5.52
N ALA A 42 -6.09 5.43 -5.63
CA ALA A 42 -4.69 5.06 -5.79
C ALA A 42 -4.10 5.31 -7.18
N GLU A 43 -4.93 5.45 -8.23
CA GLU A 43 -4.47 5.59 -9.63
C GLU A 43 -3.44 6.71 -9.84
N ASN A 44 -3.49 7.79 -9.05
CA ASN A 44 -2.59 8.95 -9.17
C ASN A 44 -1.60 9.08 -8.01
N LYS A 45 -1.33 7.99 -7.28
CA LYS A 45 -0.41 7.98 -6.13
C LYS A 45 0.92 7.38 -6.53
N GLU A 46 1.99 7.92 -5.97
CA GLU A 46 3.36 7.48 -6.30
C GLU A 46 3.58 6.01 -5.94
N TYR A 47 3.03 5.58 -4.79
CA TYR A 47 3.15 4.22 -4.28
C TYR A 47 1.79 3.72 -3.78
N PHE A 48 1.44 2.49 -4.12
CA PHE A 48 0.23 1.83 -3.64
C PHE A 48 0.48 0.32 -3.43
N PHE A 49 0.45 -0.12 -2.17
CA PHE A 49 0.62 -1.53 -1.81
C PHE A 49 -0.74 -2.13 -1.45
N LYS A 50 -1.34 -2.88 -2.37
CA LYS A 50 -2.60 -3.58 -2.12
C LYS A 50 -2.33 -4.92 -1.45
N PHE A 51 -2.65 -5.01 -0.16
CA PHE A 51 -2.52 -6.23 0.63
C PHE A 51 -3.90 -6.78 1.04
N GLU A 52 -4.10 -8.07 0.81
CA GLU A 52 -5.29 -8.80 1.23
C GLU A 52 -4.83 -9.98 2.09
N GLY A 53 -5.38 -10.08 3.30
CA GLY A 53 -5.03 -11.15 4.22
C GLY A 53 -5.45 -12.51 3.64
N ILE A 54 -4.52 -13.45 3.59
CA ILE A 54 -4.78 -14.81 3.12
C ILE A 54 -5.42 -15.62 4.26
N GLU A 55 -6.60 -16.19 4.02
CA GLU A 55 -7.30 -16.99 5.03
C GLU A 55 -6.47 -18.22 5.44
N GLY A 56 -6.37 -18.47 6.75
CA GLY A 56 -5.61 -19.60 7.30
C GLY A 56 -4.08 -19.41 7.36
N GLU A 57 -3.55 -18.35 6.75
CA GLU A 57 -2.10 -18.08 6.76
C GLU A 57 -1.65 -17.35 8.03
N LYS A 58 -0.53 -17.81 8.58
CA LYS A 58 0.14 -17.18 9.73
C LYS A 58 0.94 -15.96 9.28
N THR A 59 1.41 -15.16 10.22
CA THR A 59 2.21 -13.94 10.00
C THR A 59 3.30 -14.09 8.94
N LYS A 60 4.07 -15.21 8.97
CA LYS A 60 5.14 -15.46 8.00
C LYS A 60 4.62 -15.57 6.55
N GLY A 61 3.52 -16.28 6.33
CA GLY A 61 2.90 -16.42 5.01
C GLY A 61 2.35 -15.10 4.50
N GLN A 62 1.71 -14.32 5.40
CA GLN A 62 1.24 -12.97 5.10
C GLN A 62 2.38 -12.03 4.68
N MET A 63 3.50 -12.06 5.41
CA MET A 63 4.68 -11.27 5.10
C MET A 63 5.29 -11.69 3.76
N ALA A 64 5.43 -12.99 3.49
CA ALA A 64 5.93 -13.48 2.20
C ALA A 64 5.05 -13.03 1.03
N SER A 65 3.72 -12.98 1.22
CA SER A 65 2.79 -12.40 0.23
C SER A 65 3.02 -10.90 0.03
N PHE A 66 3.23 -10.15 1.12
CA PHE A 66 3.52 -8.72 1.05
C PHE A 66 4.86 -8.41 0.35
N VAL A 67 5.90 -9.22 0.57
CA VAL A 67 7.18 -9.11 -0.14
C VAL A 67 6.97 -9.19 -1.65
N LYS A 68 6.14 -10.13 -2.14
CA LYS A 68 5.79 -10.22 -3.58
C LYS A 68 5.05 -8.98 -4.09
N ILE A 69 4.27 -8.31 -3.24
CA ILE A 69 3.60 -7.06 -3.59
C ILE A 69 4.64 -5.92 -3.70
N MET A 70 5.63 -5.89 -2.80
CA MET A 70 6.71 -4.89 -2.81
C MET A 70 7.61 -4.97 -4.04
N GLU A 71 7.89 -6.19 -4.55
CA GLU A 71 8.71 -6.40 -5.76
C GLU A 71 8.20 -5.65 -6.99
N LYS A 72 6.91 -5.31 -7.04
CA LYS A 72 6.33 -4.52 -8.14
C LYS A 72 6.79 -3.05 -8.15
N TYR A 73 7.27 -2.55 -7.01
CA TYR A 73 7.58 -1.13 -6.81
C TYR A 73 9.03 -0.91 -6.36
N ILE A 74 9.72 -1.95 -5.90
CA ILE A 74 11.12 -1.91 -5.47
C ILE A 74 11.96 -2.67 -6.48
N ASP A 75 12.86 -1.96 -7.16
CA ASP A 75 13.88 -2.56 -8.01
C ASP A 75 15.03 -3.09 -7.15
N ASP A 76 14.79 -4.22 -6.47
CA ASP A 76 15.79 -4.93 -5.69
C ASP A 76 15.69 -6.44 -5.93
N SER A 77 16.61 -6.94 -6.75
CA SER A 77 16.72 -8.36 -7.10
C SER A 77 17.02 -9.29 -5.91
N PHE A 78 17.41 -8.76 -4.75
CA PHE A 78 17.65 -9.52 -3.53
C PHE A 78 16.43 -9.58 -2.61
N LEU A 79 15.37 -8.81 -2.86
CA LEU A 79 14.20 -8.74 -1.99
C LEU A 79 13.57 -10.13 -1.72
N SER A 80 13.46 -10.96 -2.75
CA SER A 80 12.98 -12.36 -2.64
C SER A 80 13.86 -13.27 -1.77
N LYS A 81 15.12 -12.89 -1.55
CA LYS A 81 16.10 -13.68 -0.78
C LYS A 81 16.16 -13.24 0.68
N ILE A 82 15.59 -12.09 1.02
CA ILE A 82 15.59 -11.57 2.38
C ILE A 82 14.52 -12.32 3.18
N GLN A 83 14.92 -12.85 4.35
CA GLN A 83 13.99 -13.37 5.32
C GLN A 83 13.68 -12.28 6.34
N PHE A 84 12.43 -11.84 6.37
CA PHE A 84 11.93 -10.94 7.39
C PHE A 84 11.38 -11.74 8.57
N ASP A 85 11.80 -11.38 9.77
CA ASP A 85 11.37 -11.99 11.04
C ASP A 85 10.11 -11.33 11.62
N SER A 86 9.84 -10.08 11.23
CA SER A 86 8.73 -9.27 11.72
C SER A 86 8.24 -8.27 10.67
N TRP A 87 7.03 -7.77 10.86
CA TRP A 87 6.51 -6.65 10.05
C TRP A 87 7.34 -5.36 10.23
N HIS A 88 7.96 -5.18 11.39
CA HIS A 88 8.79 -4.01 11.67
C HIS A 88 10.01 -3.97 10.75
N THR A 89 10.80 -5.04 10.71
CA THR A 89 12.00 -5.13 9.85
C THR A 89 11.64 -5.03 8.37
N LEU A 90 10.48 -5.58 7.99
CA LEU A 90 9.94 -5.45 6.64
C LEU A 90 9.60 -3.99 6.29
N PHE A 91 8.92 -3.27 7.19
CA PHE A 91 8.53 -1.88 6.94
C PHE A 91 9.72 -0.91 7.00
N ASP A 92 10.70 -1.14 7.88
CA ASP A 92 11.94 -0.38 7.91
C ASP A 92 12.67 -0.46 6.56
N TYR A 93 12.82 -1.68 6.04
CA TYR A 93 13.43 -1.93 4.74
C TYR A 93 12.64 -1.22 3.62
N LEU A 94 11.32 -1.34 3.62
CA LEU A 94 10.47 -0.64 2.66
C LEU A 94 10.71 0.88 2.71
N THR A 95 10.72 1.47 3.91
CA THR A 95 10.92 2.91 4.09
C THR A 95 12.28 3.36 3.57
N GLU A 96 13.36 2.63 3.87
CA GLU A 96 14.70 2.94 3.37
C GLU A 96 14.74 3.00 1.84
N LYS A 97 14.22 1.96 1.17
CA LYS A 97 14.20 1.88 -0.29
C LYS A 97 13.32 2.96 -0.93
N LEU A 98 12.20 3.32 -0.31
CA LEU A 98 11.33 4.39 -0.80
C LEU A 98 11.99 5.78 -0.65
N VAL A 99 12.70 6.02 0.46
CA VAL A 99 13.42 7.29 0.68
C VAL A 99 14.56 7.46 -0.33
N ASP A 100 15.32 6.40 -0.60
CA ASP A 100 16.42 6.46 -1.56
C ASP A 100 15.95 6.64 -3.00
N ASN A 101 14.84 5.99 -3.38
CA ASN A 101 14.22 6.21 -4.68
C ASN A 101 13.75 7.67 -4.85
N LYS A 102 13.23 8.31 -3.79
CA LYS A 102 12.88 9.75 -3.83
C LYS A 102 14.10 10.66 -3.99
N LYS A 103 15.26 10.31 -3.43
CA LYS A 103 16.50 11.07 -3.63
C LYS A 103 16.98 10.97 -5.08
N ARG A 104 16.96 9.77 -5.66
CA ARG A 104 17.38 9.54 -7.06
C ARG A 104 16.53 10.30 -8.09
N LYS A 105 15.21 10.40 -7.88
CA LYS A 105 14.31 11.15 -8.78
C LYS A 105 14.46 12.68 -8.71
N LYS A 106 15.18 13.22 -7.72
CA LYS A 106 15.40 14.67 -7.54
C LYS A 106 16.77 15.15 -8.06
N SER A 107 17.65 14.24 -8.46
CA SER A 107 18.93 14.52 -9.13
C SER A 107 18.75 14.45 -10.64
#